data_AF-A0A1C6NRP5-F1
#
_entry.id   AF-A0A1C6NRP5-F1
#
_cell.length_a   1.000
_cell.length_b   1.000
_cell.length_c   1.000
_cell.angle_alpha   90.00
_cell.angle_beta   90.00
_cell.angle_gamma   90.00
#
_symmetry.space_group_name_H-M   'P 1'
#
loop_
_entity.id
_entity.type
_entity.pdbx_description
1 polymer ?
#
loop_
_entity_poly.entity_id
_entity_poly.type
_entity_poly.pdbx_seq_one_letter_code
_entity_poly.pdbx_strand_id
1 'polypeptide(L)'
;MRFRSALTLCVPALLVATAGAGCAGPLEAVENAKELKSDSRRIESNDDRSVIQLADGRWVEMRYRPGKGLTERHQRSTKGRWTTPRTIHRTKAGPCRGIKLRARGDTVAAIADFGHACREDQPPDWSVAVVSEGDLSQWESDVTEGTDGWPRARFLDGGVRFVDKWHDGTQTLLWTPDGGFDKRTVWDGVPKSFVGTWRATDGSHQVTFEQGGDKPPRVVITTSDGECEARGQVEAIADVVQLPLDMDEVRGKDPDAFCPPEHSSPKNYELKGGTLRLTTPVESTGGGGYRDKVLVTYERVN
;
A
#
# COMPACT_ATOMS: atom_id res chain seq x y z
N MET A 1 12.45 15.53 44.13
CA MET A 1 11.48 14.44 44.34
C MET A 1 10.24 15.00 45.01
N ARG A 2 9.14 15.15 44.26
CA ARG A 2 7.79 15.43 44.79
C ARG A 2 6.81 14.69 43.89
N PHE A 3 6.21 13.63 44.42
CA PHE A 3 5.10 12.92 43.77
C PHE A 3 3.87 13.82 43.82
N ARG A 4 3.28 14.12 42.66
CA ARG A 4 1.92 14.66 42.58
C ARG A 4 1.00 13.50 42.21
N SER A 5 0.14 13.12 43.16
CA SER A 5 -0.99 12.24 42.94
C SER A 5 -2.01 12.94 42.03
N ALA A 6 -2.39 12.29 40.94
CA ALA A 6 -3.57 12.66 40.15
C ALA A 6 -4.68 11.67 40.48
N LEU A 7 -5.78 12.18 41.04
CA LEU A 7 -7.05 11.47 41.15
C LEU A 7 -7.62 11.31 39.74
N THR A 8 -7.73 10.08 39.27
CA THR A 8 -8.51 9.72 38.09
C THR A 8 -9.98 9.57 38.50
N LEU A 9 -10.80 10.56 38.17
CA LEU A 9 -12.25 10.44 38.17
C LEU A 9 -12.66 9.63 36.94
N CYS A 10 -12.97 8.35 37.13
CA CYS A 10 -13.68 7.56 36.12
C CYS A 10 -15.12 8.06 36.05
N VAL A 11 -15.48 8.74 34.96
CA VAL A 11 -16.88 8.91 34.56
C VAL A 11 -17.30 7.60 33.88
N PRO A 12 -18.33 6.88 34.37
CA PRO A 12 -18.83 5.72 33.66
C PRO A 12 -19.61 6.22 32.44
N ALA A 13 -19.05 6.04 31.25
CA ALA A 13 -19.79 6.15 30.01
C ALA A 13 -20.80 5.00 29.96
N LEU A 14 -22.08 5.35 30.02
CA LEU A 14 -23.21 4.44 29.87
C LEU A 14 -23.25 3.98 28.41
N LEU A 15 -22.64 2.83 28.10
CA LEU A 15 -22.75 2.19 26.79
C LEU A 15 -24.10 1.48 26.72
N VAL A 16 -25.04 2.07 25.98
CA VAL A 16 -26.27 1.40 25.53
C VAL A 16 -25.86 0.34 24.51
N ALA A 17 -25.90 -0.92 24.93
CA ALA A 17 -25.65 -2.07 24.08
C ALA A 17 -26.85 -2.28 23.13
N THR A 18 -26.72 -1.83 21.88
CA THR A 18 -27.51 -2.37 20.77
C THR A 18 -26.88 -3.68 20.33
N ALA A 19 -27.55 -4.78 20.65
CA ALA A 19 -27.17 -6.13 20.23
C ALA A 19 -27.29 -6.27 18.71
N GLY A 20 -26.18 -6.59 18.04
CA GLY A 20 -26.16 -6.88 16.61
C GLY A 20 -24.97 -6.27 15.86
N ALA A 21 -23.75 -6.44 16.36
CA ALA A 21 -22.54 -6.21 15.55
C ALA A 21 -21.49 -7.22 16.03
N GLY A 22 -20.93 -8.00 15.10
CA GLY A 22 -19.76 -8.83 15.39
C GLY A 22 -18.68 -7.95 16.02
N CYS A 23 -17.90 -8.53 16.94
CA CYS A 23 -16.80 -7.85 17.61
C CYS A 23 -15.70 -7.53 16.59
N ALA A 24 -15.91 -6.50 15.76
CA ALA A 24 -14.87 -5.90 14.99
C ALA A 24 -13.85 -5.34 15.97
N GLY A 25 -12.58 -5.72 15.80
CA GLY A 25 -11.52 -5.21 16.68
C GLY A 25 -11.45 -3.68 16.62
N PRO A 26 -10.86 -3.00 17.63
CA PRO A 26 -10.72 -1.54 17.62
C PRO A 26 -10.11 -0.98 16.32
N LEU A 27 -9.19 -1.72 15.70
CA LEU A 27 -8.57 -1.36 14.41
C LEU A 27 -9.56 -1.39 13.23
N GLU A 28 -10.41 -2.42 13.14
CA GLU A 28 -11.41 -2.52 12.07
C GLU A 28 -12.47 -1.42 12.18
N ALA A 29 -12.81 -0.99 13.40
CA ALA A 29 -13.74 0.10 13.62
C ALA A 29 -13.17 1.43 13.08
N VAL A 30 -11.89 1.73 13.35
CA VAL A 30 -11.23 2.94 12.83
C VAL A 30 -11.07 2.86 11.31
N GLU A 31 -10.70 1.71 10.75
CA GLU A 31 -10.52 1.54 9.30
C GLU A 31 -11.79 1.90 8.49
N ASN A 32 -12.95 1.57 9.06
CA ASN A 32 -14.27 1.85 8.47
C ASN A 32 -14.84 3.23 8.85
N ALA A 33 -14.14 3.99 9.70
CA ALA A 33 -14.59 5.30 10.12
C ALA A 33 -14.62 6.31 8.96
N LYS A 34 -15.51 7.30 9.09
CA LYS A 34 -15.67 8.36 8.09
C LYS A 34 -14.43 9.26 8.04
N GLU A 35 -13.96 9.56 6.83
CA GLU A 35 -12.87 10.53 6.63
C GLU A 35 -13.29 11.94 7.09
N LEU A 36 -12.47 12.51 7.97
CA LEU A 36 -12.59 13.87 8.49
C LEU A 36 -11.73 14.82 7.66
N LYS A 37 -12.27 16.02 7.38
CA LYS A 37 -11.51 17.06 6.69
C LYS A 37 -10.49 17.67 7.64
N SER A 38 -9.25 17.78 7.18
CA SER A 38 -8.23 18.60 7.85
C SER A 38 -8.76 20.02 8.10
N ASP A 39 -8.50 20.54 9.29
CA ASP A 39 -8.88 21.89 9.73
C ASP A 39 -7.68 22.84 9.87
N SER A 40 -6.46 22.33 9.66
CA SER A 40 -5.26 23.15 9.61
C SER A 40 -5.23 24.09 8.40
N ARG A 41 -4.70 25.29 8.60
CA ARG A 41 -4.41 26.25 7.53
C ARG A 41 -2.95 26.12 7.11
N ARG A 42 -2.71 25.86 5.82
CA ARG A 42 -1.36 25.90 5.24
C ARG A 42 -0.84 27.35 5.21
N ILE A 43 0.35 27.56 5.75
CA ILE A 43 1.02 28.86 5.76
C ILE A 43 2.13 28.90 4.72
N GLU A 44 2.97 27.87 4.69
CA GLU A 44 4.11 27.77 3.78
C GLU A 44 4.31 26.31 3.39
N SER A 45 4.71 26.06 2.15
CA SER A 45 5.11 24.73 1.69
C SER A 45 6.07 24.90 0.52
N ASN A 46 7.27 24.34 0.66
CA ASN A 46 8.28 24.22 -0.38
C ASN A 46 8.98 22.85 -0.23
N ASP A 47 10.02 22.62 -1.02
CA ASP A 47 10.70 21.32 -1.09
C ASP A 47 11.34 20.93 0.24
N ASP A 48 11.86 21.90 1.01
CA ASP A 48 12.57 21.64 2.27
C ASP A 48 11.72 21.80 3.53
N ARG A 49 10.55 22.44 3.43
CA ARG A 49 9.79 22.92 4.59
C ARG A 49 8.29 22.98 4.35
N SER A 50 7.53 22.63 5.38
CA SER A 50 6.10 22.86 5.45
C SER A 50 5.71 23.50 6.78
N VAL A 51 4.82 24.48 6.75
CA VAL A 51 4.31 25.19 7.93
C VAL A 51 2.78 25.24 7.86
N ILE A 52 2.15 24.79 8.94
CA ILE A 52 0.70 24.88 9.12
C ILE A 52 0.35 25.60 10.41
N GLN A 53 -0.84 26.19 10.44
CA GLN A 53 -1.51 26.64 11.65
C GLN A 53 -2.64 25.67 11.99
N LEU A 54 -2.65 25.19 13.23
CA LEU A 54 -3.69 24.31 13.77
C LEU A 54 -4.97 25.10 14.09
N ALA A 55 -6.10 24.41 14.27
CA ALA A 55 -7.38 25.03 14.59
C ALA A 55 -7.36 25.81 15.92
N ASP A 56 -6.53 25.38 16.88
CA ASP A 56 -6.31 26.08 18.17
C ASP A 56 -5.33 27.27 18.07
N GLY A 57 -4.84 27.58 16.87
CA GLY A 57 -3.96 28.71 16.60
C GLY A 57 -2.48 28.43 16.78
N ARG A 58 -2.06 27.25 17.24
CA ARG A 58 -0.66 26.82 17.26
C ARG A 58 -0.10 26.71 15.85
N TRP A 59 1.21 26.88 15.70
CA TRP A 59 1.89 26.68 14.42
C TRP A 59 2.86 25.54 14.53
N VAL A 60 2.94 24.73 13.47
CA VAL A 60 3.85 23.60 13.36
C VAL A 60 4.67 23.78 12.10
N GLU A 61 5.98 23.67 12.23
CA GLU A 61 6.93 23.62 11.12
C GLU A 61 7.56 22.22 11.09
N MET A 62 7.54 21.62 9.90
CA MET A 62 8.43 20.52 9.57
C MET A 62 9.43 20.95 8.52
N ARG A 63 10.67 20.45 8.65
CA ARG A 63 11.75 20.80 7.75
C ARG A 63 12.76 19.66 7.61
N TYR A 64 13.17 19.39 6.37
CA TYR A 64 14.34 18.60 6.08
C TYR A 64 15.61 19.34 6.50
N ARG A 65 16.50 18.62 7.18
CA ARG A 65 17.77 19.16 7.66
C ARG A 65 18.90 18.29 7.14
N PRO A 66 19.79 18.83 6.29
CA PRO A 66 20.95 18.10 5.78
C PRO A 66 21.72 17.39 6.91
N GLY A 67 21.94 16.08 6.74
CA GLY A 67 22.64 15.23 7.72
C GLY A 67 21.88 14.96 9.03
N LYS A 68 20.66 15.48 9.21
CA LYS A 68 19.84 15.27 10.42
C LYS A 68 18.49 14.60 10.14
N GLY A 69 18.00 14.62 8.91
CA GLY A 69 16.71 14.06 8.50
C GLY A 69 15.55 15.03 8.69
N LEU A 70 14.38 14.52 9.10
CA LEU A 70 13.17 15.31 9.33
C LEU A 70 13.18 15.93 10.72
N THR A 71 12.97 17.24 10.79
CA THR A 71 12.84 17.97 12.05
C THR A 71 11.50 18.66 12.18
N GLU A 72 11.06 18.85 13.42
CA GLU A 72 9.88 19.61 13.78
C GLU A 72 10.21 20.68 14.81
N ARG A 73 9.44 21.75 14.77
CA ARG A 73 9.25 22.69 15.87
C ARG A 73 7.86 23.29 15.79
N HIS A 74 7.36 23.79 16.91
CA HIS A 74 6.05 24.43 16.99
C HIS A 74 6.07 25.67 17.89
N GLN A 75 5.01 26.46 17.82
CA GLN A 75 4.77 27.59 18.72
C GLN A 75 3.32 27.62 19.16
N ARG A 76 3.08 28.06 20.40
CA ARG A 76 1.72 28.10 21.00
C ARG A 76 0.78 29.11 20.35
N SER A 77 1.32 30.12 19.68
CA SER A 77 0.56 31.16 18.98
C SER A 77 1.43 31.82 17.90
N THR A 78 0.83 32.63 17.03
CA THR A 78 1.52 33.34 15.93
C THR A 78 2.67 34.23 16.38
N LYS A 79 2.58 34.77 17.61
CA LYS A 79 3.59 35.64 18.25
C LYS A 79 4.40 34.90 19.32
N GLY A 80 4.22 33.58 19.42
CA GLY A 80 4.89 32.76 20.40
C GLY A 80 6.37 32.56 20.09
N ARG A 81 7.10 32.02 21.06
CA ARG A 81 8.44 31.51 20.81
C ARG A 81 8.34 30.11 20.22
N TRP A 82 9.05 29.87 19.13
CA TRP A 82 9.25 28.52 18.60
C TRP A 82 10.00 27.65 19.62
N THR A 83 9.59 26.39 19.73
CA THR A 83 10.36 25.37 20.42
C THR A 83 11.71 25.16 19.72
N THR A 84 12.66 24.60 20.46
CA THR A 84 13.93 24.13 19.87
C THR A 84 13.61 23.02 18.86
N PRO A 85 14.17 23.06 17.64
CA PRO A 85 13.97 22.00 16.66
C PRO A 85 14.34 20.62 17.21
N ARG A 86 13.43 19.68 17.01
CA ARG A 86 13.54 18.27 17.35
C ARG A 86 13.72 17.46 16.08
N THR A 87 14.58 16.44 16.09
CA THR A 87 14.58 15.43 15.03
C THR A 87 13.47 14.41 15.29
N ILE A 88 12.56 14.24 14.34
CA ILE A 88 11.53 13.19 14.39
C ILE A 88 12.04 11.91 13.72
N HIS A 89 12.70 12.05 12.58
CA HIS A 89 13.29 10.93 11.85
C HIS A 89 14.71 11.27 11.43
N ARG A 90 15.68 10.43 11.82
CA ARG A 90 17.09 10.65 11.53
C ARG A 90 17.50 9.86 10.29
N THR A 91 18.02 10.57 9.30
CA THR A 91 18.63 9.96 8.11
C THR A 91 19.71 10.87 7.54
N LYS A 92 20.61 10.27 6.75
CA LYS A 92 21.63 10.99 5.97
C LYS A 92 21.19 11.25 4.53
N ALA A 93 20.10 10.63 4.09
CA ALA A 93 19.60 10.79 2.74
C ALA A 93 19.09 12.20 2.47
N GLY A 94 19.09 12.56 1.19
CA GLY A 94 18.52 13.82 0.73
C GLY A 94 16.99 13.80 0.79
N PRO A 95 16.35 14.99 0.88
CA PRO A 95 14.92 15.10 0.64
C PRO A 95 14.60 14.71 -0.80
N CYS A 96 13.47 14.03 -0.98
CA CYS A 96 13.04 13.62 -2.32
C CYS A 96 11.94 14.50 -2.90
N ARG A 97 10.90 14.71 -2.10
CA ARG A 97 9.70 15.49 -2.43
C ARG A 97 9.36 16.36 -1.23
N GLY A 98 8.58 17.42 -1.45
CA GLY A 98 8.17 18.32 -0.37
C GLY A 98 7.39 17.62 0.74
N ILE A 99 7.40 18.21 1.93
CA ILE A 99 6.74 17.67 3.12
C ILE A 99 5.22 17.90 3.04
N LYS A 100 4.43 16.83 3.14
CA LYS A 100 2.95 16.91 3.14
C LYS A 100 2.43 16.96 4.58
N LEU A 101 2.39 18.13 5.18
CA LEU A 101 1.96 18.37 6.57
C LEU A 101 0.48 18.78 6.66
N ARG A 102 -0.30 18.15 7.54
CA ARG A 102 -1.73 18.44 7.79
C ARG A 102 -2.11 18.18 9.25
N ALA A 103 -3.23 18.73 9.71
CA ALA A 103 -3.80 18.39 11.01
C ALA A 103 -5.33 18.35 11.03
N ARG A 104 -5.87 17.69 12.05
CA ARG A 104 -7.28 17.69 12.45
C ARG A 104 -7.35 17.74 13.97
N GLY A 105 -8.01 18.75 14.53
CA GLY A 105 -8.03 18.93 15.98
C GLY A 105 -6.61 19.12 16.52
N ASP A 106 -6.22 18.23 17.43
CA ASP A 106 -4.88 18.16 18.02
C ASP A 106 -3.97 17.08 17.39
N THR A 107 -4.49 16.27 16.46
CA THR A 107 -3.70 15.28 15.71
C THR A 107 -3.04 15.93 14.49
N VAL A 108 -1.71 15.82 14.40
CA VAL A 108 -0.88 16.31 13.30
C VAL A 108 -0.24 15.13 12.60
N ALA A 109 -0.33 15.09 11.27
CA ALA A 109 0.25 14.05 10.45
C ALA A 109 1.09 14.64 9.33
N ALA A 110 2.21 14.00 8.99
CA ALA A 110 3.02 14.38 7.85
C ALA A 110 3.60 13.19 7.10
N ILE A 111 3.94 13.45 5.85
CA ILE A 111 4.69 12.54 4.99
C ILE A 111 5.95 13.27 4.56
N ALA A 112 7.08 12.59 4.67
CA ALA A 112 8.38 13.06 4.23
C ALA A 112 9.08 11.97 3.42
N ASP A 113 9.31 12.25 2.14
CA ASP A 113 9.95 11.35 1.19
C ASP A 113 11.46 11.62 1.12
N PHE A 114 12.27 10.55 1.01
CA PHE A 114 13.73 10.61 1.00
C PHE A 114 14.31 9.73 -0.11
N GLY A 115 15.50 10.07 -0.57
CA GLY A 115 16.24 9.23 -1.52
C GLY A 115 17.58 9.83 -1.93
N HIS A 116 18.37 9.03 -2.64
CA HIS A 116 19.67 9.43 -3.17
C HIS A 116 19.57 10.25 -4.45
N ALA A 117 18.55 10.00 -5.28
CA ALA A 117 18.45 10.52 -6.65
C ALA A 117 17.03 11.01 -6.99
N CYS A 118 16.49 11.96 -6.23
CA CYS A 118 15.20 12.55 -6.58
C CYS A 118 15.37 13.67 -7.60
N ARG A 119 15.61 13.27 -8.85
CA ARG A 119 15.58 14.13 -10.04
C ARG A 119 14.34 13.77 -10.86
N GLU A 120 13.77 14.75 -11.54
CA GLU A 120 12.80 14.59 -12.65
C GLU A 120 11.86 13.39 -12.49
N ASP A 121 10.91 13.50 -11.56
CA ASP A 121 9.81 12.55 -11.35
C ASP A 121 10.20 11.14 -10.87
N GLN A 122 11.46 10.88 -10.51
CA GLN A 122 11.81 9.61 -9.86
C GLN A 122 11.07 9.45 -8.52
N PRO A 123 10.62 8.22 -8.20
CA PRO A 123 10.04 7.92 -6.91
C PRO A 123 11.10 8.02 -5.80
N PRO A 124 10.70 8.29 -4.55
CA PRO A 124 11.60 8.18 -3.42
C PRO A 124 12.08 6.76 -3.19
N ASP A 125 13.26 6.62 -2.60
CA ASP A 125 13.76 5.32 -2.14
C ASP A 125 12.92 4.82 -0.94
N TRP A 126 12.48 5.76 -0.08
CA TRP A 126 11.53 5.50 1.00
C TRP A 126 10.73 6.74 1.42
N SER A 127 9.60 6.48 2.07
CA SER A 127 8.68 7.47 2.61
C SER A 127 8.55 7.30 4.12
N VAL A 128 8.49 8.41 4.85
CA VAL A 128 8.27 8.43 6.29
C VAL A 128 6.92 9.06 6.59
N ALA A 129 6.01 8.28 7.16
CA ALA A 129 4.78 8.78 7.74
C ALA A 129 5.03 9.09 9.23
N VAL A 130 4.61 10.26 9.68
CA VAL A 130 4.75 10.67 11.09
C VAL A 130 3.44 11.21 11.62
N VAL A 131 3.12 10.87 12.87
CA VAL A 131 1.91 11.34 13.55
C VAL A 131 2.25 11.79 14.97
N SER A 132 1.54 12.82 15.43
CA SER A 132 1.64 13.36 16.78
C SER A 132 0.28 13.86 17.23
N GLU A 133 0.04 13.84 18.54
CA GLU A 133 -1.19 14.32 19.16
C GLU A 133 -0.91 15.28 20.31
N GLY A 134 -1.97 15.94 20.77
CA GLY A 134 -1.94 16.78 21.95
C GLY A 134 -0.93 17.92 21.81
N ASP A 135 0.09 17.94 22.67
CA ASP A 135 1.06 19.03 22.80
C ASP A 135 2.26 18.96 21.86
N LEU A 136 2.30 17.95 20.98
CA LEU A 136 3.39 17.70 20.02
C LEU A 136 4.74 17.31 20.66
N SER A 137 4.72 16.90 21.93
CA SER A 137 5.91 16.42 22.66
C SER A 137 6.31 14.99 22.30
N GLN A 138 5.45 14.23 21.63
CA GLN A 138 5.72 12.87 21.16
C GLN A 138 5.31 12.72 19.70
N TRP A 139 6.10 11.96 18.95
CA TRP A 139 5.89 11.71 17.53
C TRP A 139 6.19 10.24 17.29
N GLU A 140 5.29 9.58 16.59
CA GLU A 140 5.52 8.26 16.05
C GLU A 140 5.89 8.37 14.58
N SER A 141 6.62 7.37 14.09
CA SER A 141 7.04 7.32 12.70
C SER A 141 7.01 5.90 12.17
N ASP A 142 6.51 5.71 10.95
CA ASP A 142 6.71 4.51 10.15
C ASP A 142 7.55 4.85 8.90
N VAL A 143 8.51 3.98 8.60
CA VAL A 143 9.31 4.05 7.37
C VAL A 143 8.79 2.98 6.41
N THR A 144 8.47 3.38 5.20
CA THR A 144 8.07 2.48 4.12
C THR A 144 9.08 2.63 2.98
N GLU A 145 9.79 1.54 2.68
CA GLU A 145 10.75 1.46 1.57
C GLU A 145 10.05 0.98 0.29
N GLY A 146 10.65 1.27 -0.88
CA GLY A 146 10.17 0.74 -2.15
C GLY A 146 8.77 1.24 -2.54
N THR A 147 8.44 2.47 -2.18
CA THR A 147 7.13 3.12 -2.44
C THR A 147 7.35 4.41 -3.21
N ASP A 148 6.37 4.81 -4.02
CA ASP A 148 6.36 6.10 -4.73
C ASP A 148 6.09 7.31 -3.81
N GLY A 149 6.01 7.05 -2.49
CA GLY A 149 5.73 8.02 -1.45
C GLY A 149 4.25 8.05 -1.11
N TRP A 150 3.94 8.11 0.19
CA TRP A 150 2.54 8.15 0.62
C TRP A 150 1.81 9.35 -0.01
N PRO A 151 0.60 9.17 -0.60
CA PRO A 151 -0.08 10.26 -1.30
C PRO A 151 -0.51 11.42 -0.38
N ARG A 152 -1.23 11.12 0.71
CA ARG A 152 -1.67 12.09 1.73
C ARG A 152 -2.14 11.41 3.02
N ALA A 153 -2.00 12.08 4.15
CA ALA A 153 -2.68 11.71 5.39
C ALA A 153 -4.21 11.97 5.29
N ARG A 154 -5.00 11.00 5.73
CA ARG A 154 -6.46 11.06 5.88
C ARG A 154 -6.80 10.90 7.35
N PHE A 155 -7.51 11.86 7.92
CA PHE A 155 -7.93 11.79 9.32
C PHE A 155 -9.23 11.00 9.43
N LEU A 156 -9.30 10.14 10.43
CA LEU A 156 -10.46 9.30 10.76
C LEU A 156 -10.90 9.65 12.18
N ASP A 157 -12.11 9.24 12.56
CA ASP A 157 -12.48 9.25 13.98
C ASP A 157 -11.64 8.17 14.69
N GLY A 158 -10.72 8.57 15.56
CA GLY A 158 -9.82 7.66 16.28
C GLY A 158 -8.53 7.27 15.55
N GLY A 159 -8.12 7.92 14.46
CA GLY A 159 -6.84 7.61 13.83
C GLY A 159 -6.46 8.40 12.57
N VAL A 160 -5.33 8.02 11.98
CA VAL A 160 -4.81 8.58 10.72
C VAL A 160 -4.51 7.46 9.76
N ARG A 161 -4.99 7.56 8.52
CA ARG A 161 -4.77 6.56 7.48
C ARG A 161 -4.01 7.15 6.30
N PHE A 162 -3.05 6.39 5.81
CA PHE A 162 -2.32 6.61 4.56
C PHE A 162 -2.69 5.46 3.63
N VAL A 163 -3.10 5.79 2.40
CA VAL A 163 -3.52 4.79 1.42
C VAL A 163 -2.76 5.06 0.13
N ASP A 164 -1.98 4.07 -0.26
CA ASP A 164 -1.31 4.02 -1.55
C ASP A 164 -1.98 2.95 -2.42
N LYS A 165 -2.26 3.30 -3.67
CA LYS A 165 -2.94 2.42 -4.62
C LYS A 165 -2.08 2.32 -5.86
N TRP A 166 -1.78 1.11 -6.27
CA TRP A 166 -1.12 0.81 -7.53
C TRP A 166 -2.03 -0.09 -8.36
N HIS A 167 -1.55 -0.56 -9.51
CA HIS A 167 -2.38 -1.19 -10.53
C HIS A 167 -2.95 -2.56 -10.11
N ASP A 168 -2.28 -3.31 -9.23
CA ASP A 168 -2.71 -4.63 -8.76
C ASP A 168 -2.87 -4.71 -7.23
N GLY A 169 -3.02 -3.57 -6.55
CA GLY A 169 -3.24 -3.59 -5.11
C GLY A 169 -3.32 -2.24 -4.41
N THR A 170 -3.52 -2.34 -3.10
CA THR A 170 -3.63 -1.22 -2.17
C THR A 170 -2.83 -1.52 -0.91
N GLN A 171 -1.97 -0.58 -0.51
CA GLN A 171 -1.32 -0.58 0.79
C GLN A 171 -1.96 0.48 1.66
N THR A 172 -2.28 0.08 2.87
CA THR A 172 -2.83 0.94 3.90
C THR A 172 -1.89 0.94 5.09
N LEU A 173 -1.50 2.12 5.52
CA LEU A 173 -0.84 2.34 6.79
C LEU A 173 -1.82 3.08 7.69
N LEU A 174 -2.24 2.43 8.77
CA LEU A 174 -3.18 2.97 9.76
C LEU A 174 -2.42 3.31 11.02
N TRP A 175 -2.64 4.49 11.56
CA TRP A 175 -2.17 4.90 12.86
C TRP A 175 -3.35 5.08 13.82
N THR A 176 -3.23 4.54 15.03
CA THR A 176 -4.19 4.76 16.12
C THR A 176 -3.45 5.17 17.40
N PRO A 177 -4.07 5.97 18.29
CA PRO A 177 -3.42 6.40 19.54
C PRO A 177 -2.96 5.25 20.44
N ASP A 178 -3.73 4.16 20.51
CA ASP A 178 -3.45 3.03 21.39
C ASP A 178 -2.59 1.94 20.72
N GLY A 179 -2.58 1.87 19.39
CA GLY A 179 -1.93 0.81 18.63
C GLY A 179 -0.70 1.23 17.83
N GLY A 180 -0.47 2.54 17.69
CA GLY A 180 0.55 3.08 16.80
C GLY A 180 0.27 2.74 15.34
N PHE A 181 1.33 2.56 14.55
CA PHE A 181 1.25 2.22 13.13
C PHE A 181 1.05 0.72 12.88
N ASP A 182 0.07 0.38 12.05
CA ASP A 182 -0.18 -0.95 11.51
C ASP A 182 -0.29 -0.89 9.98
N LYS A 183 0.29 -1.90 9.31
CA LYS A 183 0.45 -1.91 7.84
C LYS A 183 -0.26 -3.12 7.25
N ARG A 184 -1.11 -2.85 6.27
CA ARG A 184 -1.88 -3.85 5.54
C ARG A 184 -1.71 -3.68 4.04
N THR A 185 -1.44 -4.78 3.35
CA THR A 185 -1.46 -4.83 1.89
C THR A 185 -2.61 -5.73 1.45
N VAL A 186 -3.41 -5.24 0.51
CA VAL A 186 -4.47 -6.00 -0.14
C VAL A 186 -4.20 -5.97 -1.64
N TRP A 187 -3.98 -7.14 -2.22
CA TRP A 187 -3.80 -7.33 -3.65
C TRP A 187 -5.15 -7.45 -4.34
N ASP A 188 -5.28 -6.80 -5.48
CA ASP A 188 -6.40 -7.02 -6.37
C ASP A 188 -6.35 -8.49 -6.82
N GLY A 189 -7.52 -9.14 -6.83
CA GLY A 189 -7.60 -10.52 -7.25
C GLY A 189 -7.89 -10.64 -8.74
N VAL A 190 -7.70 -11.84 -9.26
CA VAL A 190 -8.18 -12.19 -10.61
C VAL A 190 -9.71 -12.18 -10.66
N PRO A 191 -10.32 -11.97 -11.85
CA PRO A 191 -11.77 -12.09 -11.96
C PRO A 191 -12.23 -13.46 -11.49
N LYS A 192 -13.33 -13.50 -10.71
CA LYS A 192 -13.87 -14.76 -10.11
C LYS A 192 -14.11 -15.86 -11.14
N SER A 193 -14.32 -15.48 -12.40
CA SER A 193 -14.51 -16.41 -13.51
C SER A 193 -13.25 -17.20 -13.87
N PHE A 194 -12.05 -16.75 -13.49
CA PHE A 194 -10.78 -17.48 -13.65
C PHE A 194 -10.49 -18.42 -12.48
N VAL A 195 -10.97 -18.10 -11.27
CA VAL A 195 -10.65 -18.85 -10.05
C VAL A 195 -11.04 -20.32 -10.17
N GLY A 196 -10.13 -21.19 -9.73
CA GLY A 196 -10.27 -22.64 -9.80
C GLY A 196 -9.37 -23.26 -10.87
N THR A 197 -9.62 -24.54 -11.14
CA THR A 197 -8.76 -25.37 -11.99
C THR A 197 -9.32 -25.50 -13.41
N TRP A 198 -8.41 -25.42 -14.38
CA TRP A 198 -8.67 -25.55 -15.81
C TRP A 198 -7.72 -26.58 -16.39
N ARG A 199 -8.22 -27.43 -17.28
CA ARG A 199 -7.43 -28.44 -17.97
C ARG A 199 -7.22 -28.04 -19.41
N ALA A 200 -5.98 -28.10 -19.88
CA ALA A 200 -5.66 -27.88 -21.28
C ALA A 200 -6.39 -28.91 -22.16
N THR A 201 -6.99 -28.47 -23.25
CA THR A 201 -7.77 -29.33 -24.16
C THR A 201 -6.91 -30.35 -24.91
N ASP A 202 -5.61 -30.09 -25.03
CA ASP A 202 -4.64 -31.05 -25.58
C ASP A 202 -4.14 -32.06 -24.53
N GLY A 203 -4.58 -31.94 -23.27
CA GLY A 203 -4.22 -32.82 -22.17
C GLY A 203 -2.82 -32.59 -21.59
N SER A 204 -2.09 -31.55 -22.00
CA SER A 204 -0.69 -31.31 -21.59
C SER A 204 -0.53 -30.93 -20.12
N HIS A 205 -1.34 -30.01 -19.62
CA HIS A 205 -1.25 -29.51 -18.25
C HIS A 205 -2.61 -29.03 -17.71
N GLN A 206 -2.60 -28.70 -16.42
CA GLN A 206 -3.67 -28.00 -15.74
C GLN A 206 -3.15 -26.67 -15.21
N VAL A 207 -4.04 -25.68 -15.14
CA VAL A 207 -3.76 -24.40 -14.49
C VAL A 207 -4.79 -24.14 -13.41
N THR A 208 -4.34 -23.70 -12.25
CA THR A 208 -5.21 -23.30 -11.13
C THR A 208 -4.95 -21.86 -10.77
N PHE A 209 -6.00 -21.04 -10.78
CA PHE A 209 -5.92 -19.65 -10.32
C PHE A 209 -6.42 -19.53 -8.90
N GLU A 210 -5.59 -18.92 -8.06
CA GLU A 210 -5.88 -18.61 -6.67
C GLU A 210 -6.20 -17.11 -6.52
N GLN A 211 -7.18 -16.79 -5.69
CA GLN A 211 -7.61 -15.42 -5.44
C GLN A 211 -6.52 -14.63 -4.70
N GLY A 212 -6.42 -13.33 -5.02
CA GLY A 212 -5.67 -12.36 -4.21
C GLY A 212 -6.37 -12.00 -2.90
N GLY A 213 -5.90 -10.95 -2.24
CA GLY A 213 -6.36 -10.50 -0.93
C GLY A 213 -5.17 -10.13 -0.08
N ASP A 214 -4.98 -10.78 1.08
CA ASP A 214 -3.80 -10.55 1.91
C ASP A 214 -2.49 -11.10 1.28
N LYS A 215 -2.61 -11.86 0.19
CA LYS A 215 -1.52 -12.37 -0.65
C LYS A 215 -1.80 -12.01 -2.11
N PRO A 216 -0.76 -11.90 -2.95
CA PRO A 216 -0.96 -11.71 -4.38
C PRO A 216 -1.72 -12.90 -4.98
N PRO A 217 -2.56 -12.69 -6.01
CA PRO A 217 -3.17 -13.79 -6.74
C PRO A 217 -2.07 -14.64 -7.40
N ARG A 218 -2.30 -15.96 -7.49
CA ARG A 218 -1.32 -16.90 -8.01
C ARG A 218 -1.89 -17.76 -9.11
N VAL A 219 -1.01 -18.21 -10.00
CA VAL A 219 -1.26 -19.34 -10.89
C VAL A 219 -0.36 -20.51 -10.50
N VAL A 220 -0.95 -21.70 -10.49
CA VAL A 220 -0.25 -22.97 -10.38
C VAL A 220 -0.43 -23.72 -11.68
N ILE A 221 0.67 -24.10 -12.32
CA ILE A 221 0.68 -24.88 -13.57
C ILE A 221 1.24 -26.26 -13.23
N THR A 222 0.50 -27.32 -13.54
CA THR A 222 0.92 -28.69 -13.26
C THR A 222 0.78 -29.53 -14.52
N THR A 223 1.83 -30.25 -14.91
CA THR A 223 1.75 -31.19 -16.04
C THR A 223 0.75 -32.31 -15.74
N SER A 224 0.14 -32.90 -16.77
CA SER A 224 -0.90 -33.92 -16.59
C SER A 224 -0.43 -35.18 -15.86
N ASP A 225 0.86 -35.49 -15.96
CA ASP A 225 1.53 -36.59 -15.25
C ASP A 225 1.99 -36.22 -13.83
N GLY A 226 1.85 -34.94 -13.44
CA GLY A 226 2.30 -34.41 -12.16
C GLY A 226 3.83 -34.34 -12.02
N GLU A 227 4.59 -34.54 -13.09
CA GLU A 227 6.06 -34.54 -13.04
C GLU A 227 6.66 -33.14 -12.94
N CYS A 228 5.88 -32.09 -13.24
CA CYS A 228 6.27 -30.71 -12.97
C CYS A 228 5.13 -29.84 -12.45
N GLU A 229 5.48 -28.95 -11.52
CA GLU A 229 4.64 -27.89 -10.98
C GLU A 229 5.40 -26.55 -10.96
N ALA A 230 4.79 -25.52 -11.52
CA ALA A 230 5.28 -24.15 -11.47
C ALA A 230 4.25 -23.24 -10.79
N ARG A 231 4.71 -22.31 -9.95
CA ARG A 231 3.88 -21.32 -9.26
C ARG A 231 4.41 -19.92 -9.52
N GLY A 232 3.51 -18.98 -9.80
CA GLY A 232 3.87 -17.59 -10.03
C GLY A 232 2.76 -16.63 -9.59
N GLN A 233 3.15 -15.43 -9.16
CA GLN A 233 2.23 -14.30 -9.01
C GLN A 233 1.68 -13.91 -10.39
N VAL A 234 0.37 -13.67 -10.48
CA VAL A 234 -0.28 -13.17 -11.70
C VAL A 234 -0.83 -11.77 -11.49
N GLU A 235 -1.07 -11.07 -12.58
CA GLU A 235 -1.71 -9.76 -12.58
C GLU A 235 -3.00 -9.82 -13.40
N ALA A 236 -4.06 -9.17 -12.92
CA ALA A 236 -5.29 -9.00 -13.68
C ALA A 236 -5.34 -7.62 -14.33
N ILE A 237 -5.27 -7.59 -15.66
CA ILE A 237 -5.33 -6.36 -16.44
C ILE A 237 -6.60 -6.39 -17.27
N ALA A 238 -7.60 -5.59 -16.88
CA ALA A 238 -8.93 -5.59 -17.49
C ALA A 238 -9.58 -7.00 -17.49
N ASP A 239 -9.71 -7.65 -18.65
CA ASP A 239 -10.31 -8.97 -18.84
C ASP A 239 -9.29 -10.10 -19.05
N VAL A 240 -7.99 -9.80 -18.93
CA VAL A 240 -6.91 -10.79 -19.03
C VAL A 240 -6.18 -10.99 -17.71
N VAL A 241 -5.63 -12.19 -17.54
CA VAL A 241 -4.70 -12.52 -16.45
C VAL A 241 -3.32 -12.77 -17.06
N GLN A 242 -2.36 -11.90 -16.78
CA GLN A 242 -1.02 -11.97 -17.31
C GLN A 242 -0.18 -12.94 -16.47
N LEU A 243 0.53 -13.86 -17.14
CA LEU A 243 1.55 -14.68 -16.47
C LEU A 243 2.80 -13.85 -16.23
N PRO A 244 3.51 -14.10 -15.13
CA PRO A 244 4.82 -13.50 -14.93
C PRO A 244 5.80 -14.06 -15.97
N LEU A 245 6.85 -13.29 -16.27
CA LEU A 245 7.94 -13.77 -17.13
C LEU A 245 8.70 -14.92 -16.47
N ASP A 246 8.82 -14.84 -15.14
CA ASP A 246 9.50 -15.83 -14.30
C ASP A 246 8.53 -16.37 -13.24
N MET A 247 8.55 -17.69 -13.05
CA MET A 247 7.76 -18.33 -12.00
C MET A 247 8.54 -18.30 -10.69
N ASP A 248 7.86 -17.99 -9.58
CA ASP A 248 8.45 -17.91 -8.24
C ASP A 248 9.04 -19.26 -7.78
N GLU A 249 8.37 -20.36 -8.13
CA GLU A 249 8.73 -21.71 -7.73
C GLU A 249 8.52 -22.66 -8.90
N VAL A 250 9.52 -23.50 -9.20
CA VAL A 250 9.39 -24.61 -10.17
C VAL A 250 9.93 -25.89 -9.53
N ARG A 251 9.18 -26.99 -9.61
CA ARG A 251 9.53 -28.30 -9.08
C ARG A 251 9.26 -29.36 -10.13
N GLY A 252 10.17 -30.31 -10.34
CA GLY A 252 9.93 -31.42 -11.26
C GLY A 252 11.21 -32.06 -11.79
N LYS A 253 11.05 -33.13 -12.60
CA LYS A 253 12.16 -33.88 -13.19
C LYS A 253 12.83 -33.15 -14.37
N ASP A 254 12.13 -32.22 -15.00
CA ASP A 254 12.64 -31.43 -16.13
C ASP A 254 11.90 -30.07 -16.22
N PRO A 255 12.39 -29.03 -15.52
CA PRO A 255 11.75 -27.70 -15.53
C PRO A 255 11.79 -27.03 -16.92
N ASP A 256 12.69 -27.47 -17.80
CA ASP A 256 12.85 -26.90 -19.13
C ASP A 256 11.92 -27.57 -20.18
N ALA A 257 11.34 -28.73 -19.87
CA ALA A 257 10.66 -29.55 -20.88
C ALA A 257 9.21 -29.18 -21.19
N PHE A 258 8.44 -28.52 -20.32
CA PHE A 258 7.14 -27.86 -20.62
C PHE A 258 6.46 -27.29 -19.36
N CYS A 259 7.21 -26.61 -18.50
CA CYS A 259 6.68 -26.18 -17.21
C CYS A 259 7.56 -25.08 -16.56
N PRO A 260 7.33 -23.79 -16.86
CA PRO A 260 6.20 -23.16 -17.59
C PRO A 260 6.36 -23.12 -19.13
N PRO A 261 5.37 -22.64 -19.92
CA PRO A 261 5.54 -22.38 -21.35
C PRO A 261 6.78 -21.50 -21.62
N GLU A 262 7.44 -21.69 -22.77
CA GLU A 262 8.68 -20.96 -23.13
C GLU A 262 8.67 -19.47 -22.73
N HIS A 263 9.69 -19.09 -21.96
CA HIS A 263 9.94 -17.77 -21.35
C HIS A 263 10.17 -16.60 -22.32
N SER A 264 10.04 -16.84 -23.63
CA SER A 264 10.47 -15.88 -24.65
C SER A 264 9.46 -14.75 -24.90
N SER A 265 8.24 -14.83 -24.36
CA SER A 265 7.21 -13.82 -24.58
C SER A 265 6.17 -13.78 -23.46
N PRO A 266 5.64 -12.58 -23.12
CA PRO A 266 4.56 -12.44 -22.16
C PRO A 266 3.37 -13.27 -22.62
N LYS A 267 2.80 -14.04 -21.69
CA LYS A 267 1.63 -14.87 -21.95
C LYS A 267 0.44 -14.30 -21.18
N ASN A 268 -0.73 -14.38 -21.80
CA ASN A 268 -1.98 -13.91 -21.21
C ASN A 268 -2.98 -15.06 -21.18
N TYR A 269 -3.76 -15.13 -20.11
CA TYR A 269 -4.98 -15.90 -20.07
C TYR A 269 -6.17 -14.99 -20.36
N GLU A 270 -6.97 -15.34 -21.35
CA GLU A 270 -8.25 -14.69 -21.66
C GLU A 270 -9.40 -15.67 -21.49
N LEU A 271 -10.54 -15.19 -20.97
CA LEU A 271 -11.76 -16.00 -20.86
C LEU A 271 -12.79 -15.52 -21.87
N LYS A 272 -13.03 -16.31 -22.92
CA LYS A 272 -13.97 -15.97 -24.00
C LYS A 272 -15.02 -17.07 -24.16
N GLY A 273 -16.28 -16.73 -23.93
CA GLY A 273 -17.40 -17.66 -24.09
C GLY A 273 -17.33 -18.87 -23.14
N GLY A 274 -16.72 -18.72 -21.96
CA GLY A 274 -16.53 -19.80 -20.99
C GLY A 274 -15.31 -20.71 -21.27
N THR A 275 -14.58 -20.48 -22.36
CA THR A 275 -13.32 -21.15 -22.67
C THR A 275 -12.15 -20.26 -22.27
N LEU A 276 -11.27 -20.79 -21.44
CA LEU A 276 -10.02 -20.12 -21.08
C LEU A 276 -9.01 -20.37 -22.21
N ARG A 277 -8.22 -19.36 -22.56
CA ARG A 277 -7.22 -19.45 -23.64
C ARG A 277 -5.92 -18.85 -23.16
N LEU A 278 -4.82 -19.55 -23.41
CA LEU A 278 -3.48 -19.01 -23.28
C LEU A 278 -3.09 -18.38 -24.61
N THR A 279 -2.75 -17.10 -24.59
CA THR A 279 -2.36 -16.33 -25.77
C THR A 279 -0.97 -15.73 -25.59
N THR A 280 -0.37 -15.34 -26.72
CA THR A 280 0.88 -14.58 -26.76
C THR A 280 0.73 -13.47 -27.81
N PRO A 281 1.21 -12.24 -27.56
CA PRO A 281 1.20 -11.20 -28.56
C PRO A 281 2.20 -11.54 -29.66
N VAL A 282 1.81 -11.35 -30.91
CA VAL A 282 2.67 -11.48 -32.10
C VAL A 282 2.55 -10.24 -32.97
N GLU A 283 3.67 -9.78 -33.55
CA GLU A 283 3.66 -8.64 -34.47
C GLU A 283 2.84 -8.97 -35.72
N SER A 284 1.95 -8.04 -36.08
CA SER A 284 1.21 -8.11 -37.34
C SER A 284 2.14 -7.81 -38.51
N THR A 285 2.26 -8.75 -39.45
CA THR A 285 3.12 -8.65 -40.63
C THR A 285 2.73 -7.55 -41.63
N GLY A 286 1.66 -6.78 -41.38
CA GLY A 286 1.08 -5.82 -42.32
C GLY A 286 0.81 -4.41 -41.80
N GLY A 287 1.26 -4.04 -40.59
CA GLY A 287 1.12 -2.67 -40.10
C GLY A 287 1.01 -2.55 -38.58
N GLY A 288 2.13 -2.26 -37.93
CA GLY A 288 2.25 -1.53 -36.66
C GLY A 288 1.34 -1.93 -35.48
N GLY A 289 0.91 -3.19 -35.36
CA GLY A 289 0.04 -3.63 -34.28
C GLY A 289 0.30 -5.07 -33.86
N TYR A 290 -0.06 -5.40 -32.62
CA TYR A 290 0.02 -6.75 -32.08
C TYR A 290 -1.31 -7.48 -32.27
N ARG A 291 -1.24 -8.78 -32.54
CA ARG A 291 -2.40 -9.70 -32.48
C ARG A 291 -2.10 -10.80 -31.49
N ASP A 292 -3.13 -11.30 -30.82
CA ASP A 292 -2.97 -12.44 -29.93
C ASP A 292 -3.05 -13.75 -30.72
N LYS A 293 -2.01 -14.57 -30.60
CA LYS A 293 -2.00 -15.96 -31.07
C LYS A 293 -2.43 -16.86 -29.93
N VAL A 294 -3.49 -17.65 -30.13
CA VAL A 294 -3.89 -18.71 -29.20
C VAL A 294 -2.87 -19.84 -29.25
N LEU A 295 -2.33 -20.20 -28.08
CA LEU A 295 -1.39 -21.30 -27.92
C LEU A 295 -2.12 -22.57 -27.48
N VAL A 296 -2.96 -22.44 -26.45
CA VAL A 296 -3.68 -23.56 -25.82
C VAL A 296 -5.07 -23.06 -25.39
N THR A 297 -6.07 -23.93 -25.47
CA THR A 297 -7.40 -23.70 -24.90
C THR A 297 -7.62 -24.62 -23.70
N TYR A 298 -8.49 -24.21 -22.78
CA TYR A 298 -8.75 -24.95 -21.56
C TYR A 298 -10.24 -25.06 -21.26
N GLU A 299 -10.58 -26.16 -20.61
CA GLU A 299 -11.91 -26.44 -20.08
C GLU A 299 -11.86 -26.41 -18.55
N ARG A 300 -12.94 -25.91 -17.94
CA ARG A 300 -13.02 -25.84 -16.48
C ARG A 300 -13.15 -27.25 -15.91
N VAL A 301 -12.38 -27.54 -14.87
CA VAL A 301 -12.53 -28.76 -14.07
C VAL A 301 -13.62 -28.48 -13.02
N ASN A 302 -14.73 -29.21 -13.09
CA ASN A 302 -15.81 -29.13 -12.11
C ASN A 302 -15.42 -29.78 -10.78
#